data_AF-A0A1H8BZ94-F1
#
_entry.id   AF-A0A1H8BZ94-F1
#
_cell.length_a   1.000
_cell.length_b   1.000
_cell.length_c   1.000
_cell.angle_alpha   90.00
_cell.angle_beta   90.00
_cell.angle_gamma   90.00
#
_symmetry.space_group_name_H-M   'P 1'
#
loop_
_entity.id
_entity.type
_entity.pdbx_description
1 polymer ?
#
loop_
_entity_poly.entity_id
_entity_poly.type
_entity_poly.pdbx_seq_one_letter_code
_entity_poly.pdbx_strand_id
1 'polypeptide(L)'
;MMLGVVIWSCQRTGRAIVWCSDHRDLAHYDGPTQGSARVRIEVGDLVEVALMSEKSVRRCVSMKLIEAAYMPEVASELKCQSRRQAIAIAAA
;
A
#
# COMPACT_ATOMS: atom_id res chain seq x y z
N MET A 1 -8.61 3.87 -11.59
CA MET A 1 -7.49 2.95 -11.31
C MET A 1 -6.26 3.79 -11.02
N MET A 2 -5.39 3.37 -10.10
CA MET A 2 -4.20 4.10 -9.66
C MET A 2 -3.04 3.13 -9.40
N LEU A 3 -1.80 3.57 -9.63
CA LEU A 3 -0.61 2.80 -9.28
C LEU A 3 -0.21 3.05 -7.83
N GLY A 4 0.41 2.06 -7.20
CA GLY A 4 0.98 2.22 -5.88
C GLY A 4 1.95 1.11 -5.54
N VAL A 5 2.71 1.33 -4.48
CA VAL A 5 3.67 0.36 -3.94
C VAL A 5 3.12 -0.23 -2.66
N VAL A 6 3.26 -1.54 -2.50
CA VAL A 6 2.84 -2.24 -1.29
C VAL A 6 3.83 -1.97 -0.17
N ILE A 7 3.35 -1.43 0.95
CA ILE A 7 4.20 -1.08 2.10
C ILE A 7 4.03 -2.05 3.28
N TRP A 8 2.95 -2.84 3.25
CA TRP A 8 2.68 -3.92 4.19
C TRP A 8 1.78 -4.95 3.52
N SER A 9 2.01 -6.24 3.77
CA SER A 9 1.11 -7.32 3.36
C SER A 9 1.02 -8.42 4.42
N CYS A 10 -0.09 -9.16 4.40
CA CYS A 10 -0.30 -10.34 5.23
C CYS A 10 -0.72 -11.53 4.36
N GLN A 11 0.21 -12.43 4.08
CA GLN A 11 -0.03 -13.60 3.23
C GLN A 11 -1.18 -14.51 3.73
N ARG A 12 -1.36 -14.60 5.05
CA ARG A 12 -2.43 -15.42 5.67
C ARG A 12 -3.83 -14.92 5.28
N THR A 13 -4.02 -13.60 5.27
CA THR A 13 -5.32 -12.98 4.99
C THR A 13 -5.43 -12.41 3.58
N GLY A 14 -4.32 -12.26 2.85
CA GLY A 14 -4.26 -11.54 1.58
C GLY A 14 -4.46 -10.02 1.73
N ARG A 15 -4.37 -9.49 2.95
CA ARG A 15 -4.54 -8.05 3.19
C ARG A 15 -3.27 -7.31 2.85
N ALA A 16 -3.41 -6.08 2.39
CA ALA A 16 -2.28 -5.23 2.07
C ALA A 16 -2.59 -3.74 2.32
N ILE A 17 -1.54 -2.97 2.55
CA ILE A 17 -1.58 -1.50 2.55
C ILE A 17 -0.73 -1.03 1.38
N VAL A 18 -1.31 -0.16 0.56
CA VAL A 18 -0.68 0.39 -0.63
C VAL A 18 -0.48 1.88 -0.45
N TRP A 19 0.74 2.34 -0.73
CA TRP A 19 1.05 3.74 -0.87
C TRP A 19 0.86 4.14 -2.33
N CYS A 20 -0.12 5.00 -2.58
CA CYS A 20 -0.51 5.37 -3.93
C CYS A 20 0.37 6.47 -4.52
N SER A 21 0.46 6.50 -5.86
CA SER A 21 1.26 7.47 -6.62
C SER A 21 0.83 8.93 -6.42
N ASP A 22 -0.37 9.18 -5.90
CA ASP A 22 -0.81 10.53 -5.57
C ASP A 22 -0.21 11.07 -4.27
N HIS A 23 0.59 10.25 -3.56
CA HIS A 23 1.24 10.56 -2.29
C HIS A 23 0.28 11.06 -1.18
N ARG A 24 -1.02 10.78 -1.32
CA ARG A 24 -2.05 11.12 -0.33
C ARG A 24 -2.27 9.92 0.61
N ASP A 25 -3.47 9.79 1.16
CA ASP A 25 -3.84 8.74 2.11
C ASP A 25 -3.53 7.34 1.57
N LEU A 26 -3.16 6.46 2.51
CA LEU A 26 -2.92 5.06 2.25
C LEU A 26 -4.19 4.34 1.82
N ALA A 27 -4.03 3.36 0.93
CA ALA A 27 -5.13 2.55 0.46
C ALA A 27 -5.12 1.16 1.12
N HIS A 28 -6.25 0.78 1.68
CA HIS A 28 -6.44 -0.49 2.39
C HIS A 28 -7.03 -1.54 1.44
N TYR A 29 -6.35 -2.68 1.34
CA TYR A 29 -6.88 -3.86 0.65
C TYR A 29 -7.27 -4.92 1.67
N ASP A 30 -8.56 -5.22 1.74
CA ASP A 30 -9.14 -6.18 2.69
C ASP A 30 -8.91 -7.65 2.29
N GLY A 31 -8.32 -7.87 1.12
CA GLY A 31 -8.04 -9.18 0.56
C GLY A 31 -9.02 -9.58 -0.55
N PRO A 32 -8.76 -10.73 -1.18
CA PRO A 32 -9.61 -11.27 -2.22
C PRO A 32 -11.01 -11.59 -1.69
N THR A 33 -12.03 -11.40 -2.52
CA THR A 33 -13.38 -11.90 -2.24
C THR A 33 -13.36 -13.43 -2.17
N GLN A 34 -14.27 -14.00 -1.37
CA GLN A 34 -14.40 -15.46 -1.23
C GLN A 34 -14.53 -16.13 -2.62
N GLY A 35 -13.67 -17.12 -2.88
CA GLY A 35 -13.63 -17.83 -4.17
C GLY A 35 -12.75 -17.21 -5.26
N SER A 36 -12.15 -16.03 -5.03
CA SER A 36 -11.19 -15.45 -5.99
C SER A 36 -9.76 -15.93 -5.73
N ALA A 37 -8.94 -15.97 -6.80
CA ALA A 37 -7.54 -16.37 -6.71
C ALA A 37 -6.76 -15.39 -5.83
N ARG A 38 -5.98 -15.91 -4.88
CA ARG A 38 -5.07 -15.10 -4.08
C ARG A 38 -3.89 -14.66 -4.94
N VAL A 39 -3.77 -13.35 -5.15
CA VAL A 39 -2.53 -12.77 -5.67
C VAL A 39 -1.52 -12.76 -4.54
N ARG A 40 -0.34 -13.36 -4.75
CA ARG A 40 0.78 -13.21 -3.82
C ARG A 40 1.38 -11.83 -4.05
N ILE A 41 1.36 -11.03 -3.00
CA ILE A 41 1.83 -9.65 -3.00
C ILE A 41 2.77 -9.48 -1.81
N GLU A 42 3.96 -8.99 -2.09
CA GLU A 42 5.01 -8.72 -1.13
C GLU A 42 5.22 -7.21 -0.96
N VAL A 43 5.90 -6.84 0.14
CA VAL A 43 6.32 -5.45 0.35
C VAL A 43 7.29 -5.04 -0.76
N GLY A 44 7.05 -3.87 -1.33
CA GLY A 44 7.82 -3.32 -2.44
C GLY A 44 7.31 -3.66 -3.83
N ASP A 45 6.27 -4.49 -3.94
CA ASP A 45 5.62 -4.75 -5.23
C ASP A 45 4.87 -3.52 -5.75
N LEU A 46 4.97 -3.29 -7.06
CA LEU A 46 4.18 -2.31 -7.78
C LEU A 46 2.84 -2.93 -8.19
N VAL A 47 1.76 -2.27 -7.81
CA VAL A 47 0.40 -2.73 -8.05
C VAL A 47 -0.47 -1.66 -8.69
N GLU A 48 -1.41 -2.10 -9.51
CA GLU A 48 -2.55 -1.30 -9.93
C GLU A 48 -3.73 -1.61 -9.00
N VAL A 49 -4.37 -0.56 -8.49
CA VAL A 49 -5.51 -0.65 -7.60
C VAL A 49 -6.72 0.10 -8.15
N ALA A 50 -7.90 -0.47 -7.96
CA ALA A 50 -9.16 0.26 -8.08
C ALA A 50 -9.59 0.69 -6.68
N LEU A 51 -9.81 1.99 -6.49
CA LEU A 51 -10.23 2.56 -5.22
C LEU A 51 -11.73 2.85 -5.24
N MET A 52 -12.36 2.65 -4.08
CA MET A 52 -13.68 3.17 -3.79
C MET A 52 -13.56 4.18 -2.66
N SER A 53 -14.08 5.39 -2.90
CA SER A 53 -14.11 6.44 -1.90
C SER A 53 -15.24 6.15 -0.92
N GLU A 54 -14.92 5.49 0.18
CA GLU A 54 -15.87 5.21 1.25
C GLU A 54 -15.36 5.86 2.54
N LYS A 55 -16.00 6.96 2.96
CA LYS A 55 -15.60 7.75 4.14
C LYS A 55 -14.14 8.28 4.03
N SER A 56 -13.53 8.58 5.17
CA SER A 56 -12.16 9.12 5.30
C SER A 56 -11.04 8.11 4.99
N VAL A 57 -11.36 6.86 4.61
CA VAL A 57 -10.38 5.80 4.36
C VAL A 57 -10.52 5.29 2.93
N ARG A 58 -9.41 5.26 2.19
CA ARG A 58 -9.41 4.73 0.82
C ARG A 58 -9.37 3.22 0.85
N ARG A 59 -10.40 2.56 0.30
CA ARG A 59 -10.42 1.10 0.15
C ARG A 59 -10.13 0.67 -1.28
N CYS A 60 -9.21 -0.28 -1.42
CA CYS A 60 -8.93 -0.99 -2.65
C CYS A 60 -10.00 -2.08 -2.85
N VAL A 61 -10.80 -1.98 -3.91
CA VAL A 61 -11.78 -3.01 -4.28
C VAL A 61 -11.16 -4.09 -5.17
N SER A 62 -10.08 -3.77 -5.87
CA SER A 62 -9.27 -4.73 -6.61
C SER A 62 -7.81 -4.33 -6.61
N MET A 63 -6.94 -5.33 -6.77
CA MET A 63 -5.50 -5.19 -6.82
C MET A 63 -4.94 -6.14 -7.86
N LYS A 64 -4.00 -5.64 -8.67
CA LYS A 64 -3.26 -6.42 -9.67
C LYS A 64 -1.76 -6.12 -9.56
N LEU A 65 -0.95 -7.17 -9.49
CA LEU A 65 0.49 -7.06 -9.57
C LEU A 65 0.90 -6.56 -10.97
N ILE A 66 1.71 -5.51 -11.01
CA ILE A 66 2.30 -4.98 -12.23
C ILE A 66 3.76 -5.40 -12.32
N GLU A 67 4.51 -5.22 -11.23
CA GLU A 67 5.93 -5.56 -11.16
C GLU A 67 6.31 -5.98 -9.74
N ALA A 68 7.01 -7.11 -9.61
CA ALA A 68 7.48 -7.60 -8.33
C ALA A 68 8.77 -6.89 -7.91
N ALA A 69 8.93 -6.62 -6.60
CA ALA A 69 10.12 -6.00 -6.03
C ALA A 69 10.56 -4.69 -6.73
N TYR A 70 9.59 -3.87 -7.14
CA TYR A 70 9.83 -2.55 -7.73
C TYR A 70 10.53 -1.58 -6.75
N MET A 71 10.12 -1.57 -5.48
CA MET A 71 10.73 -0.78 -4.40
C MET A 71 10.82 -1.60 -3.10
N PRO A 72 11.71 -2.59 -3.00
CA PRO A 72 11.78 -3.51 -1.86
C PRO A 72 12.08 -2.81 -0.52
N GLU A 73 12.80 -1.69 -0.57
CA GLU A 73 13.20 -0.90 0.62
C GLU A 73 12.13 0.11 1.08
N VAL A 74 10.97 0.18 0.41
CA VAL A 74 9.95 1.22 0.65
C VAL A 74 9.53 1.33 2.12
N ALA A 75 9.38 0.20 2.82
CA ALA A 75 8.98 0.18 4.22
C ALA A 75 10.08 0.75 5.14
N SER A 76 11.35 0.52 4.81
CA SER A 76 12.51 1.08 5.52
C SER A 76 12.62 2.59 5.27
N GLU A 77 12.47 3.01 4.01
CA GLU A 77 12.55 4.41 3.61
C GLU A 77 11.44 5.26 4.25
N LEU A 78 10.19 4.79 4.21
CA LEU A 78 9.06 5.49 4.82
C LEU A 78 9.24 5.65 6.33
N LYS A 79 9.73 4.61 7.03
CA LYS A 79 10.06 4.71 8.47
C LYS A 79 11.11 5.79 8.75
N CYS A 80 12.15 5.86 7.92
CA CYS A 80 13.20 6.88 8.05
C CYS A 80 12.68 8.29 7.75
N GLN A 81 11.76 8.46 6.80
CA GLN A 81 11.13 9.74 6.49
C GLN A 81 10.24 10.25 7.64
N SER A 82 9.43 9.38 8.25
CA SER A 82 8.59 9.77 9.41
C SER A 82 9.43 10.24 10.60
N ARG A 83 10.62 9.66 10.80
CA ARG A 83 11.55 10.07 11.87
C ARG A 83 12.15 11.46 11.61
N ARG A 84 12.38 11.83 10.34
CA ARG A 84 12.86 13.16 9.95
C ARG A 84 11.80 14.25 10.16
N GLN A 85 10.54 13.95 9.86
CA GLN A 85 9.44 14.91 10.07
C GLN A 85 9.10 15.12 11.55
N ALA A 86 9.18 14.08 12.39
CA ALA A 86 8.93 14.22 13.83
C ALA A 86 9.93 15.16 14.54
N ILE A 87 11.20 15.17 14.10
CA ILE A 87 12.23 16.09 14.65
C ILE A 87 12.03 17.51 14.12
N ALA A 88 11.64 17.67 12.85
CA ALA A 88 11.39 18.99 12.27
C ALA A 88 10.17 19.71 12.88
N ILE A 89 9.13 18.98 13.31
CA ILE A 89 7.97 19.55 14.00
C ILE A 89 8.27 19.83 15.48
N ALA A 90 9.14 19.03 16.12
CA ALA A 90 9.55 19.27 17.50
C ALA A 90 10.59 20.40 17.65
N ALA A 91 11.13 20.91 16.54
CA ALA A 91 12.15 21.97 16.50
C ALA A 91 11.67 23.29 15.86
N ALA A 92 10.37 23.41 15.57
CA ALA A 92 9.70 24.63 15.09
C ALA A 92 8.75 25.16 16.16
#